data_AF-A0AA85ELL9-F1
#
_entry.id   AF-A0AA85ELL9-F1
#
_cell.length_a   1.000
_cell.length_b   1.000
_cell.length_c   1.000
_cell.angle_alpha   90.00
_cell.angle_beta   90.00
_cell.angle_gamma   90.00
#
_symmetry.space_group_name_H-M   'P 1'
#
loop_
_entity.id
_entity.type
_entity.pdbx_description
1 polymer ?
#
loop_
_entity_poly.entity_id
_entity_poly.type
_entity_poly.pdbx_seq_one_letter_code
_entity_poly.pdbx_strand_id
1 'polypeptide(L)' 'MSDEEILLNLFTRLDTSGDGVLSLEELRKGLLSSGATENVVTKMIEKLDSNSDSIITYQEYIQAINRGVR' A
#
# COMPACT_ATOMS: atom_id res chain seq x y z
N MET A 1 19.19 -8.64 -4.06
CA MET A 1 17.87 -8.10 -3.69
C MET A 1 17.68 -6.86 -4.50
N SER A 2 16.94 -7.00 -5.60
CA SER A 2 16.53 -5.87 -6.45
C SER A 2 15.36 -5.15 -5.78
N ASP A 3 15.15 -3.85 -6.06
CA ASP A 3 14.06 -3.07 -5.47
C ASP A 3 12.69 -3.73 -5.69
N GLU A 4 12.50 -4.37 -6.84
CA GLU A 4 11.35 -5.21 -7.19
C GLU A 4 11.05 -6.33 -6.18
N GLU A 5 12.07 -7.03 -5.63
CA GLU A 5 11.86 -8.08 -4.64
C GLU A 5 11.42 -7.50 -3.28
N ILE A 6 11.97 -6.34 -2.90
CA ILE A 6 11.62 -5.67 -1.64
C ILE A 6 10.18 -5.19 -1.71
N LEU A 7 9.80 -4.58 -2.85
CA LEU A 7 8.46 -4.10 -3.11
C LEU A 7 7.45 -5.24 -3.16
N LEU A 8 7.79 -6.35 -3.80
CA LEU A 8 6.95 -7.53 -3.83
C LEU A 8 6.76 -8.10 -2.42
N ASN A 9 7.83 -8.27 -1.64
CA ASN A 9 7.73 -8.81 -0.28
C ASN A 9 6.89 -7.92 0.65
N LEU A 10 7.08 -6.59 0.57
CA LEU A 10 6.26 -5.63 1.30
C LEU A 10 4.78 -5.69 0.88
N PHE A 11 4.53 -5.78 -0.43
CA PHE A 11 3.18 -5.89 -0.97
C PHE A 11 2.51 -7.17 -0.47
N THR A 12 3.15 -8.34 -0.59
CA THR A 12 2.61 -9.62 -0.12
C THR A 12 2.44 -9.67 1.40
N ARG A 13 3.22 -8.90 2.17
CA ARG A 13 3.03 -8.78 3.62
C ARG A 13 1.80 -7.96 4.01
N LEU A 14 1.41 -7.02 3.16
CA LEU A 14 0.24 -6.17 3.36
C LEU A 14 -1.03 -6.83 2.78
N ASP A 15 -0.89 -7.52 1.64
CA ASP A 15 -1.94 -8.29 0.96
C ASP A 15 -2.23 -9.57 1.76
N THR A 16 -3.18 -9.45 2.68
CA THR A 16 -3.50 -10.52 3.63
C THR A 16 -4.53 -11.49 3.03
N SER A 17 -5.30 -11.00 2.07
CA SER A 17 -6.30 -11.74 1.31
C SER A 17 -5.67 -12.58 0.19
N GLY A 18 -4.55 -12.14 -0.35
CA GLY A 18 -3.79 -12.82 -1.40
C GLY A 18 -4.41 -12.64 -2.79
N ASP A 19 -5.23 -11.61 -3.00
CA ASP A 19 -5.85 -11.34 -4.30
C ASP A 19 -4.92 -10.58 -5.26
N GLY A 20 -3.71 -10.20 -4.82
CA GLY A 20 -2.75 -9.46 -5.65
C GLY A 20 -3.07 -7.95 -5.75
N VAL A 21 -3.98 -7.46 -4.91
CA VAL A 21 -4.35 -6.05 -4.75
C VAL A 21 -4.39 -5.72 -3.26
N LEU A 22 -4.08 -4.47 -2.90
CA LEU A 22 -4.20 -3.98 -1.53
C LEU A 22 -5.49 -3.22 -1.37
N SER A 23 -6.49 -3.82 -0.75
CA SER A 23 -7.72 -3.11 -0.41
C SER A 23 -7.44 -2.01 0.64
N LEU A 24 -8.30 -0.98 0.69
CA LEU A 24 -8.22 0.04 1.75
C LEU A 24 -8.22 -0.57 3.15
N GLU A 25 -8.96 -1.67 3.36
CA GLU A 25 -9.02 -2.37 4.63
C GLU A 25 -7.69 -3.03 4.99
N GLU A 26 -7.02 -3.66 4.03
CA GLU A 26 -5.71 -4.30 4.24
C GLU A 26 -4.62 -3.28 4.46
N LEU A 27 -4.59 -2.22 3.64
CA LEU A 27 -3.65 -1.13 3.82
C LEU A 27 -3.85 -0.47 5.20
N ARG A 28 -5.12 -0.28 5.59
CA ARG A 28 -5.48 0.25 6.91
C ARG A 28 -5.02 -0.68 8.03
N LYS A 29 -5.29 -1.98 7.95
CA LYS A 29 -4.83 -2.95 8.94
C LYS A 29 -3.30 -3.02 9.01
N GLY A 30 -2.61 -3.00 7.88
CA GLY A 30 -1.15 -3.01 7.81
C GLY A 30 -0.53 -1.77 8.43
N LEU A 31 -1.05 -0.59 8.11
CA LEU A 31 -0.56 0.67 8.69
C LEU A 31 -0.89 0.79 10.18
N LEU A 32 -2.11 0.42 10.61
CA LEU A 32 -2.48 0.34 12.02
C LEU A 32 -1.56 -0.64 12.79
N SER A 33 -1.25 -1.79 12.19
CA SER A 33 -0.34 -2.78 12.77
C SER A 33 1.10 -2.27 12.86
N SER A 34 1.50 -1.38 11.96
CA SER A 34 2.78 -0.67 12.02
C SER A 34 2.80 0.45 13.09
N GLY A 35 1.69 0.69 13.79
CA GLY A 35 1.56 1.73 14.82
C GLY A 35 1.09 3.09 14.29
N ALA A 36 0.63 3.17 13.04
CA ALA A 36 -0.02 4.38 12.54
C ALA A 36 -1.40 4.56 13.16
N THR A 37 -1.87 5.80 13.27
CA THR A 37 -3.24 6.12 13.71
C THR A 37 -4.18 6.20 12.52
N GLU A 38 -5.49 5.99 12.73
CA GLU A 38 -6.50 6.06 11.66
C GLU A 38 -6.38 7.34 10.80
N ASN A 39 -6.14 8.50 11.41
CA ASN A 39 -5.97 9.75 10.64
C ASN A 39 -4.78 9.71 9.68
N VAL A 40 -3.67 9.08 10.08
CA VAL A 40 -2.49 8.92 9.22
C VAL A 40 -2.79 7.93 8.11
N VAL A 41 -3.45 6.83 8.46
CA VAL A 41 -3.90 5.82 7.49
C VAL A 41 -4.79 6.44 6.42
N THR A 42 -5.84 7.17 6.79
CA THR A 42 -6.75 7.80 5.84
C THR A 42 -6.02 8.75 4.91
N LYS A 43 -5.12 9.59 5.44
CA LYS A 43 -4.30 10.49 4.62
C LYS A 43 -3.34 9.75 3.69
N MET A 44 -2.82 8.59 4.11
CA MET A 44 -1.96 7.76 3.28
C MET A 44 -2.76 7.11 2.17
N ILE A 45 -3.92 6.55 2.51
CA ILE A 45 -4.89 6.01 1.57
C ILE A 45 -5.24 7.05 0.52
N GLU A 46 -5.67 8.25 0.90
CA GLU A 46 -6.01 9.33 -0.05
C GLU A 46 -4.84 9.74 -0.95
N LYS A 47 -3.60 9.59 -0.46
CA LYS A 47 -2.39 9.85 -1.25
C LYS A 47 -2.05 8.73 -2.23
N LEU A 48 -2.36 7.49 -1.87
CA LEU A 48 -2.02 6.29 -2.63
C LEU A 48 -3.13 5.97 -3.65
N ASP A 49 -4.38 6.07 -3.24
CA ASP A 49 -5.62 5.85 -4.00
C ASP A 49 -5.96 7.07 -4.86
N SER A 50 -5.10 7.36 -5.85
CA SER A 50 -5.27 8.50 -6.75
C SER A 50 -6.42 8.33 -7.75
N ASN A 51 -6.85 7.09 -8.00
CA ASN A 51 -7.96 6.72 -8.87
C ASN A 51 -9.28 6.54 -8.09
N SER A 52 -9.26 6.60 -6.74
CA SER A 52 -10.42 6.42 -5.87
C SER A 52 -11.18 5.13 -6.14
N ASP A 53 -10.48 4.08 -6.56
CA ASP A 53 -11.08 2.76 -6.78
C ASP A 53 -11.06 1.88 -5.52
N SER A 54 -10.58 2.45 -4.40
CA SER A 54 -10.53 1.80 -3.08
C SER A 54 -9.69 0.52 -3.05
N ILE A 55 -8.82 0.34 -4.04
CA ILE A 55 -7.84 -0.74 -4.11
C ILE A 55 -6.51 -0.14 -4.57
N ILE A 56 -5.40 -0.73 -4.15
CA ILE A 56 -4.07 -0.32 -4.60
C ILE A 56 -3.49 -1.52 -5.33
N THR A 57 -3.45 -1.42 -6.64
CA THR A 57 -2.85 -2.47 -7.46
C THR A 57 -1.33 -2.47 -7.29
N TYR A 58 -0.68 -3.58 -7.62
CA TYR A 58 0.79 -3.65 -7.60
C TYR A 58 1.43 -2.53 -8.44
N GLN A 59 0.86 -2.18 -9.60
CA GLN A 59 1.36 -1.07 -10.41
C GLN A 59 1.28 0.27 -9.68
N GLU A 60 0.19 0.54 -8.98
CA GLU A 60 0.00 1.78 -8.22
C GLU A 60 0.92 1.84 -7.01
N TYR A 61 1.11 0.71 -6.33
CA TYR A 61 2.07 0.57 -5.24
C TYR A 61 3.49 0.95 -5.68
N ILE A 62 3.96 0.36 -6.80
CA ILE A 62 5.29 0.67 -7.37
C ILE A 62 5.36 2.15 -7.78
N GLN A 63 4.33 2.67 -8.45
CA GLN A 63 4.29 4.08 -8.86
C GLN A 63 4.32 5.02 -7.67
N ALA A 64 3.59 4.71 -6.60
CA ALA A 64 3.53 5.51 -5.38
C ALA A 64 4.88 5.53 -4.65
N ILE A 65 5.54 4.37 -4.51
CA ILE A 65 6.87 4.30 -3.89
C ILE A 65 7.87 5.09 -4.75
N ASN A 66 7.85 4.90 -6.07
CA ASN A 66 8.78 5.57 -6.98
C ASN A 66 8.53 7.09 -7.05
N ARG A 67 7.30 7.55 -6.80
CA ARG A 67 6.96 8.98 -6.63
C ARG A 67 7.43 9.56 -5.29
N GLY A 68 7.49 8.75 -4.23
CA GLY A 68 7.89 9.19 -2.89
C GLY A 68 9.40 9.36 -2.68
N VAL A 69 10.23 8.85 -3.59
CA VAL A 69 11.70 8.80 -3.48
C VAL A 69 12.39 9.91 -4.31
N ARG A 70 11.69 11.00 -4.67
CA ARG A 70 12.29 12.18 -5.33
C ARG A 70 12.28 13.42 -4.45
#